data_AF-S3XBH2-F1
#
_entry.id   AF-S3XBH2-F1
#
_cell.length_a   1.000
_cell.length_b   1.000
_cell.length_c   1.000
_cell.angle_alpha   90.00
_cell.angle_beta   90.00
_cell.angle_gamma   90.00
#
_symmetry.space_group_name_H-M   'P 1'
#
loop_
_entity.id
_entity.type
_entity.pdbx_description
1 polymer ?
#
loop_
_entity_poly.entity_id
_entity_poly.type
_entity_poly.pdbx_seq_one_letter_code
_entity_poly.pdbx_strand_id
1 'polypeptide(L)'
;MTEFNPAMWKEAGAAIEKVADALYRSAEGIALAEPLVYLDGASPIDAAIIARDGKCCLPWHNLVGAANDGLTSLGSKMTATGNDYEATEEGNIAAAKRFWEVDSEEVSRRNSALEKLEES
;
A
#
# COMPACT_ATOMS: atom_id res chain seq x y z
N MET A 1 22.89 -8.50 4.84
CA MET A 1 21.53 -8.20 5.32
C MET A 1 21.11 -6.92 4.62
N THR A 2 20.14 -6.97 3.69
CA THR A 2 19.61 -5.75 3.06
C THR A 2 18.73 -5.04 4.08
N GLU A 3 19.11 -3.82 4.42
CA GLU A 3 18.37 -2.96 5.34
C GLU A 3 17.00 -2.60 4.74
N PHE A 4 15.96 -2.62 5.58
CA PHE A 4 14.62 -2.24 5.13
C PHE A 4 14.59 -0.74 4.85
N ASN A 5 14.06 -0.34 3.69
CA ASN A 5 13.93 1.07 3.30
C ASN A 5 12.44 1.46 3.22
N PRO A 6 11.90 2.17 4.23
CA PRO A 6 10.50 2.59 4.25
C PRO A 6 10.07 3.46 3.07
N ALA A 7 10.95 4.34 2.61
CA ALA A 7 10.67 5.24 1.48
C ALA A 7 10.42 4.45 0.20
N MET A 8 11.25 3.43 -0.07
CA MET A 8 11.07 2.55 -1.23
C MET A 8 9.74 1.79 -1.18
N TRP A 9 9.31 1.33 0.00
CA TRP A 9 8.03 0.62 0.15
C TRP A 9 6.84 1.54 -0.10
N LYS A 10 6.89 2.78 0.40
CA LYS A 10 5.86 3.79 0.14
C LYS A 10 5.81 4.19 -1.34
N GLU A 11 6.95 4.39 -1.98
CA GLU A 11 7.04 4.70 -3.41
C GLU A 11 6.49 3.56 -4.27
N ALA A 12 6.86 2.31 -3.97
CA ALA A 12 6.36 1.15 -4.68
C ALA A 12 4.84 0.96 -4.46
N GLY A 13 4.33 1.18 -3.24
CA GLY A 13 2.90 1.18 -2.96
C GLY A 13 2.13 2.20 -3.80
N ALA A 14 2.62 3.45 -3.85
CA ALA A 14 2.03 4.50 -4.67
C ALA A 14 2.12 4.21 -6.18
N ALA A 15 3.17 3.54 -6.64
CA ALA A 15 3.29 3.11 -8.03
C ALA A 15 2.26 2.04 -8.39
N ILE A 16 2.00 1.07 -7.49
CA ILE A 16 0.97 0.04 -7.68
C ILE A 16 -0.43 0.65 -7.73
N GLU A 17 -0.74 1.62 -6.86
CA GLU A 17 -2.02 2.32 -6.90
C GLU A 17 -2.24 3.06 -8.22
N LYS A 18 -1.19 3.68 -8.80
CA LYS A 18 -1.26 4.27 -10.14
C LYS A 18 -1.53 3.23 -11.23
N VAL A 19 -0.94 2.05 -11.11
CA VAL A 19 -1.18 0.94 -12.05
C VAL A 19 -2.62 0.43 -11.92
N ALA A 20 -3.16 0.35 -10.70
CA ALA A 20 -4.56 -0.02 -10.45
C ALA A 20 -5.53 0.97 -11.13
N ASP A 21 -5.31 2.27 -10.95
CA ASP A 21 -6.11 3.32 -11.60
C ASP A 21 -6.00 3.27 -13.13
N ALA A 22 -4.78 3.08 -13.65
CA ALA A 22 -4.56 2.93 -15.10
C ALA A 22 -5.28 1.69 -15.67
N LEU A 23 -5.24 0.56 -14.96
CA LEU A 23 -5.96 -0.66 -15.33
C LEU A 23 -7.46 -0.39 -15.39
N TYR A 24 -8.03 0.19 -14.33
CA TYR A 24 -9.46 0.50 -14.26
C TYR A 24 -9.90 1.41 -15.41
N ARG A 25 -9.18 2.50 -15.67
CA ARG A 25 -9.47 3.42 -16.78
C ARG A 25 -9.35 2.74 -18.15
N SER A 26 -8.31 1.93 -18.36
CA SER A 26 -8.14 1.19 -19.62
C SER A 26 -9.25 0.16 -19.85
N ALA A 27 -9.82 -0.37 -18.77
CA ALA A 27 -10.90 -1.33 -18.80
C ALA A 27 -12.29 -0.68 -18.80
N GLU A 28 -12.41 0.64 -18.68
CA GLU A 28 -13.68 1.37 -18.55
C GLU A 28 -14.65 1.04 -19.70
N GLY A 29 -14.16 1.00 -20.94
CA GLY A 29 -15.00 0.66 -22.10
C GLY A 29 -15.56 -0.76 -22.06
N ILE A 30 -14.86 -1.70 -21.43
CA ILE A 30 -15.36 -3.06 -21.20
C ILE A 30 -16.24 -3.08 -19.95
N ALA A 31 -15.88 -2.33 -18.91
CA ALA A 31 -16.61 -2.24 -17.65
C ALA A 31 -18.01 -1.63 -17.80
N LEU A 32 -18.18 -0.72 -18.76
CA LEU A 32 -19.43 -0.07 -19.12
C LEU A 32 -20.14 -0.74 -20.30
N ALA A 33 -19.54 -1.77 -20.91
CA ALA A 33 -20.16 -2.46 -22.03
C ALA A 33 -21.46 -3.13 -21.54
N GLU A 34 -22.58 -2.76 -22.17
CA GLU A 34 -23.83 -3.43 -21.93
C GLU A 34 -23.85 -4.78 -22.66
N PRO A 35 -24.42 -5.84 -22.05
CA PRO A 35 -24.64 -7.10 -22.75
C PRO A 35 -25.43 -6.88 -24.04
N LEU A 36 -25.18 -7.67 -25.08
CA LEU A 36 -25.85 -7.57 -26.39
C LEU A 36 -27.33 -8.04 -26.39
N VAL A 37 -28.09 -7.73 -25.33
CA VAL A 37 -29.49 -8.16 -25.12
C VAL A 37 -30.50 -7.49 -26.05
N TYR A 38 -30.08 -6.51 -26.85
CA TYR A 38 -30.93 -5.80 -27.80
C TYR A 38 -31.06 -6.51 -29.16
N LEU A 39 -30.30 -7.56 -29.42
CA LEU A 39 -30.49 -8.40 -30.60
C LEU A 39 -31.76 -9.26 -30.43
N ASP A 40 -32.63 -9.27 -31.44
CA ASP A 40 -33.96 -9.92 -31.40
C ASP A 40 -33.88 -11.46 -31.26
N GLY A 41 -32.68 -12.06 -31.35
CA GLY A 41 -32.45 -13.50 -31.15
C GLY A 41 -33.15 -14.42 -32.18
N ALA A 42 -33.92 -13.84 -33.10
CA ALA A 42 -34.71 -14.55 -34.11
C ALA A 42 -33.82 -15.30 -35.13
N SER A 43 -32.59 -14.82 -35.35
CA SER A 43 -31.59 -15.53 -36.14
C SER A 43 -30.73 -16.44 -35.24
N PRO A 44 -30.43 -17.69 -35.67
CA PRO A 44 -29.46 -18.55 -35.00
C PRO A 44 -28.07 -17.90 -34.80
N ILE A 45 -27.71 -16.95 -35.67
CA ILE A 45 -26.45 -16.18 -35.55
C ILE A 45 -26.53 -15.22 -34.37
N ASP A 46 -27.64 -14.48 -34.22
CA ASP A 46 -27.84 -13.52 -33.14
C ASP A 46 -27.89 -14.22 -31.78
N ALA A 47 -28.58 -15.35 -31.69
CA ALA A 47 -28.61 -16.18 -30.49
C ALA A 47 -27.21 -16.69 -30.10
N ALA A 48 -26.39 -17.07 -31.09
CA ALA A 48 -25.01 -17.51 -30.84
C ALA A 48 -24.11 -16.35 -30.39
N ILE A 49 -24.32 -15.15 -30.91
CA ILE A 49 -23.59 -13.94 -30.50
C ILE A 49 -23.94 -13.59 -29.04
N ILE A 50 -25.22 -13.49 -28.70
CA ILE A 50 -25.69 -13.19 -27.33
C ILE A 50 -25.13 -14.22 -26.33
N ALA A 51 -25.20 -15.51 -26.67
CA ALA A 51 -24.70 -16.58 -25.80
C ALA A 51 -23.18 -16.54 -25.60
N ARG A 52 -22.41 -16.07 -26.60
CA ARG A 52 -20.96 -15.89 -26.47
C ARG A 52 -20.62 -14.61 -25.71
N ASP A 53 -21.33 -13.53 -25.97
CA ASP A 53 -21.17 -12.25 -25.27
C ASP A 53 -21.36 -12.41 -23.76
N GLY A 54 -22.44 -13.06 -23.33
CA GLY A 54 -22.69 -13.34 -21.90
C GLY A 54 -21.61 -14.21 -21.23
N LYS A 55 -20.91 -15.06 -21.98
CA LYS A 55 -19.77 -15.85 -21.48
C LYS A 55 -18.47 -15.05 -21.38
N CYS A 56 -18.39 -13.92 -22.07
CA CYS A 56 -17.21 -13.06 -22.08
C CYS A 56 -17.38 -11.90 -21.11
N CYS A 57 -18.41 -11.08 -21.26
CA CYS A 57 -18.55 -9.83 -20.52
C CYS A 57 -18.53 -10.05 -19.01
N LEU A 58 -19.40 -10.92 -18.48
CA LEU A 58 -19.52 -11.16 -17.03
C LEU A 58 -18.20 -11.63 -16.36
N PRO A 59 -17.49 -12.66 -16.88
CA PRO A 59 -16.18 -13.02 -16.35
C PRO A 59 -15.13 -11.91 -16.46
N TRP A 60 -15.14 -11.12 -17.54
CA TRP A 60 -14.20 -10.01 -17.70
C TRP A 60 -14.42 -8.89 -16.68
N HIS A 61 -15.67 -8.51 -16.40
CA HIS A 61 -15.98 -7.54 -15.34
C HIS A 61 -15.46 -8.00 -13.98
N ASN A 62 -15.72 -9.27 -13.63
CA ASN A 62 -15.28 -9.84 -12.37
C ASN A 62 -13.75 -9.88 -12.27
N LEU A 63 -13.06 -10.20 -13.37
CA LEU A 63 -11.60 -10.26 -13.40
C LEU A 63 -10.98 -8.86 -13.25
N VAL A 64 -11.50 -7.85 -13.95
CA VAL A 64 -11.05 -6.46 -13.83
C VAL A 64 -11.28 -5.94 -12.41
N GLY A 65 -12.47 -6.20 -11.83
CA GLY A 65 -12.78 -5.83 -10.46
C GLY A 65 -11.82 -6.47 -9.45
N ALA A 66 -11.63 -7.79 -9.54
CA ALA A 66 -10.73 -8.52 -8.65
C ALA A 66 -9.26 -8.07 -8.79
N ALA A 67 -8.81 -7.76 -10.01
CA ALA A 67 -7.47 -7.25 -10.24
C ALA A 67 -7.29 -5.85 -9.64
N ASN A 68 -8.28 -4.97 -9.80
CA ASN A 68 -8.25 -3.63 -9.21
C ASN A 68 -8.20 -3.69 -7.68
N ASP A 69 -9.10 -4.46 -7.05
CA ASP A 69 -9.14 -4.63 -5.60
C ASP A 69 -7.83 -5.22 -5.06
N GLY A 70 -7.27 -6.21 -5.76
CA GLY A 70 -6.00 -6.83 -5.40
C GLY A 70 -4.82 -5.86 -5.46
N LEU A 71 -4.73 -5.07 -6.53
CA LEU A 71 -3.66 -4.07 -6.68
C LEU A 71 -3.79 -2.94 -5.66
N THR A 72 -4.99 -2.39 -5.45
CA THR A 72 -5.22 -1.36 -4.44
C THR A 72 -4.90 -1.89 -3.03
N SER A 73 -5.36 -3.11 -2.69
CA SER A 73 -5.03 -3.73 -1.40
C SER A 73 -3.53 -3.88 -1.20
N LEU A 74 -2.82 -4.33 -2.24
CA LEU A 74 -1.37 -4.49 -2.20
C LEU A 74 -0.66 -3.14 -2.02
N GLY A 75 -1.01 -2.13 -2.83
CA GLY A 75 -0.43 -0.80 -2.76
C GLY A 75 -0.59 -0.17 -1.38
N SER A 76 -1.80 -0.22 -0.81
CA SER A 76 -2.09 0.30 0.52
C SER A 76 -1.31 -0.46 1.62
N LYS A 77 -1.17 -1.79 1.53
CA LYS A 77 -0.36 -2.57 2.50
C LYS A 77 1.11 -2.20 2.43
N MET A 78 1.64 -1.95 1.24
CA MET A 78 3.05 -1.53 1.08
C MET A 78 3.29 -0.17 1.72
N THR A 79 2.39 0.78 1.48
CA THR A 79 2.45 2.11 2.10
C THR A 79 2.32 2.02 3.63
N ALA A 80 1.37 1.24 4.14
CA ALA A 80 1.20 1.01 5.57
C ALA A 80 2.45 0.39 6.20
N THR A 81 3.05 -0.62 5.56
CA THR A 81 4.27 -1.26 6.05
C THR A 81 5.44 -0.26 6.16
N GLY A 82 5.58 0.64 5.19
CA GLY A 82 6.57 1.72 5.26
C GLY A 82 6.32 2.67 6.44
N ASN A 83 5.07 3.09 6.64
CA ASN A 83 4.70 3.97 7.76
C ASN A 83 4.92 3.28 9.12
N ASP A 84 4.50 2.03 9.27
CA ASP A 84 4.62 1.27 10.52
C ASP A 84 6.09 1.05 10.91
N TYR A 85 6.95 0.82 9.92
CA TYR A 85 8.39 0.69 10.16
C TYR A 85 9.01 1.99 10.64
N GLU A 86 8.71 3.13 10.00
CA GLU A 86 9.20 4.45 10.45
C GLU A 86 8.74 4.75 11.87
N ALA A 87 7.47 4.52 12.19
CA ALA A 87 6.95 4.72 13.54
C ALA A 87 7.64 3.82 14.58
N THR A 88 7.98 2.59 14.19
CA THR A 88 8.70 1.65 15.06
C THR A 88 10.13 2.11 15.30
N GLU A 89 10.84 2.56 14.26
CA GLU A 89 12.20 3.10 14.39
C GLU A 89 12.23 4.37 15.24
N GLU A 90 11.28 5.30 15.04
CA GLU A 90 11.14 6.48 15.90
C GLU A 90 10.90 6.10 17.37
N GLY A 91 10.05 5.10 17.62
CA GLY A 91 9.80 4.54 18.95
C GLY A 91 11.05 3.92 19.57
N ASN A 92 11.81 3.14 18.78
CA ASN A 92 13.06 2.52 19.21
C ASN A 92 14.12 3.56 19.56
N ILE A 93 14.29 4.60 18.72
CA ILE A 93 15.20 5.72 18.99
C ILE A 93 14.77 6.44 20.28
N ALA A 94 13.49 6.77 20.43
CA ALA A 94 12.98 7.42 21.64
C ALA A 94 13.18 6.57 22.89
N ALA A 95 13.02 5.25 22.80
CA ALA A 95 13.30 4.33 23.91
C ALA A 95 14.80 4.26 24.21
N ALA A 96 15.67 4.15 23.20
CA ALA A 96 17.11 4.14 23.37
C ALA A 96 17.62 5.41 24.08
N LYS A 97 17.08 6.58 23.70
CA LYS A 97 17.37 7.85 24.38
C LYS A 97 16.96 7.87 25.86
N ARG A 98 15.90 7.16 26.22
CA ARG A 98 15.41 7.09 27.62
C ARG A 98 16.22 6.15 28.49
N PHE A 99 16.70 5.04 27.93
CA PHE A 99 17.31 3.96 28.72
C PHE A 99 18.83 3.95 28.67
N TRP A 100 19.44 4.34 27.54
CA TRP A 100 20.86 4.10 27.29
C TRP A 100 21.68 5.35 26.99
N GLU A 101 21.06 6.44 26.51
CA GLU A 101 21.75 7.73 26.50
C GLU A 101 21.70 8.32 27.91
N VAL A 102 22.79 8.18 28.65
CA VAL A 102 22.97 9.00 29.84
C VAL A 102 23.14 10.43 29.34
N ASP A 103 22.21 11.31 29.71
CA ASP A 103 22.27 12.73 29.35
C ASP A 103 23.64 13.26 29.79
N SER A 104 24.51 13.57 28.81
CA SER A 104 25.90 13.89 29.07
C SER A 104 26.04 15.18 29.89
N GLU A 105 25.03 16.07 29.82
CA GLU A 105 24.92 17.23 30.70
C GLU A 105 24.58 16.84 32.13
N GLU A 106 23.73 15.84 32.35
CA GLU A 106 23.35 15.38 33.69
C GLU A 106 24.51 14.64 34.37
N VAL A 107 25.27 13.85 33.61
CA VAL A 107 26.53 13.24 34.07
C VAL A 107 27.56 14.30 34.42
N SER A 108 27.74 15.30 33.54
CA SER A 108 28.68 16.39 33.79
C SER A 108 28.29 17.19 35.04
N ARG A 109 27.00 17.53 35.20
CA ARG A 109 26.48 18.20 36.41
C ARG A 109 26.69 17.37 37.68
N ARG A 110 26.45 16.06 37.63
CA ARG A 110 26.71 15.16 38.77
C ARG A 110 28.19 15.10 39.13
N ASN A 111 29.07 14.99 38.14
CA ASN A 111 30.51 14.92 38.37
C ASN A 111 31.04 16.23 38.95
N SER A 112 30.61 17.39 38.43
CA SER A 112 31.00 18.69 39.00
C SER A 112 30.43 18.94 40.39
N ALA A 113 29.30 18.34 40.76
CA ALA A 113 28.76 18.42 42.12
C ALA A 113 29.54 17.54 43.11
N LEU A 114 30.04 16.38 42.65
CA LEU A 114 30.88 15.49 43.45
C LEU A 114 32.26 16.09 43.70
N GLU A 115 32.90 16.68 42.69
CA GLU A 115 34.20 17.36 42.87
C GLU A 115 34.13 18.47 43.93
N LYS A 116 33.03 19.25 43.94
CA LYS A 116 32.81 20.30 44.96
C LYS A 116 32.57 19.77 46.38
N LEU A 117 32.12 18.52 46.52
CA LEU A 117 31.94 17.87 47.82
C LEU A 117 33.25 17.26 48.35
N GLU A 118 34.18 16.88 47.46
CA GLU A 118 35.50 16.37 47.83
C GLU A 118 36.48 17.49 48.22
N GLU A 119 36.24 18.72 47.75
CA GLU A 119 37.04 19.91 48.10
C GLU A 119 36.61 20.61 49.42
N SER A 120 35.55 20.14 50.09
CA SER A 120 35.03 20.72 51.35
C SER A 120 35.36 19.85 52.58
#